data_AF-A0A1Z9DTN5-F1
#
_entry.id   AF-A0A1Z9DTN5-F1
#
_cell.length_a   1.000
_cell.length_b   1.000
_cell.length_c   1.000
_cell.angle_alpha   90.00
_cell.angle_beta   90.00
_cell.angle_gamma   90.00
#
_symmetry.space_group_name_H-M   'P 1'
#
loop_
_entity.id
_entity.type
_entity.pdbx_description
1 polymer ?
#
loop_
_entity_poly.entity_id
_entity_poly.type
_entity_poly.pdbx_seq_one_letter_code
_entity_poly.pdbx_strand_id
1 'polypeptide(L)'
;FDYFDFKGVKHFIARSGWSKQGGFEIYVENSESGQDLYDHLFEAGKEFNVKPGCPNLIERIEGALLSYGNDFDNRDNPLEANFDKFMNLESDAKFLGKERLKQIKEKGITRKLMGVKIDHTNIDMYCEKTLFDDNNDIVGFVRSAAYSPTFKKVIGIAMINKPYWNLDHPFKIEINEKIYVGTVCDLPFI
;
A
#
# COMPACT_ATOMS: atom_id res chain seq x y z
N PHE A 1 16.09 -1.01 -16.98
CA PHE A 1 15.24 -1.44 -18.11
C PHE A 1 16.15 -1.98 -19.18
N ASP A 2 15.76 -3.06 -19.84
CA ASP A 2 16.49 -3.64 -20.96
C ASP A 2 15.55 -4.47 -21.85
N TYR A 3 16.04 -4.95 -22.98
CA TYR A 3 15.33 -5.89 -23.83
C TYR A 3 15.87 -7.30 -23.67
N PHE A 4 14.96 -8.27 -23.61
CA PHE A 4 15.26 -9.70 -23.63
C PHE A 4 14.77 -10.31 -24.93
N ASP A 5 15.65 -11.00 -25.66
CA ASP A 5 15.25 -11.74 -26.86
C ASP A 5 14.77 -13.14 -26.47
N PHE A 6 13.52 -13.46 -26.80
CA PHE A 6 12.94 -14.78 -26.64
C PHE A 6 12.48 -15.30 -27.99
N LYS A 7 13.18 -16.32 -28.51
CA LYS A 7 12.93 -16.96 -29.81
C LYS A 7 12.86 -15.94 -30.97
N GLY A 8 13.72 -14.91 -30.96
CA GLY A 8 13.79 -13.88 -31.99
C GLY A 8 12.79 -12.73 -31.82
N VAL A 9 12.01 -12.70 -30.74
CA VAL A 9 11.13 -11.59 -30.37
C VAL A 9 11.72 -10.86 -29.18
N LYS A 10 11.89 -9.54 -29.30
CA LYS A 10 12.35 -8.69 -28.21
C LYS A 10 11.20 -8.32 -27.28
N HIS A 11 11.39 -8.55 -25.99
CA HIS A 11 10.47 -8.15 -24.91
C HIS A 11 11.13 -7.05 -24.07
N PHE A 12 10.41 -5.97 -23.81
CA PHE A 12 10.89 -4.92 -22.90
C PHE A 12 10.69 -5.38 -21.45
N ILE A 13 11.77 -5.35 -20.67
CA ILE A 13 11.78 -5.82 -19.29
C ILE A 13 12.21 -4.70 -18.33
N ALA A 14 11.42 -4.55 -17.28
CA ALA A 14 11.69 -3.69 -16.16
C ALA A 14 12.07 -4.52 -14.92
N ARG A 15 13.07 -4.06 -14.16
CA ARG A 15 13.29 -4.55 -12.80
C ARG A 15 12.37 -3.77 -11.86
N SER A 16 11.11 -4.19 -11.85
CA SER A 16 10.01 -3.61 -11.10
C SER A 16 9.02 -4.73 -10.71
N GLY A 17 7.88 -4.37 -10.15
CA GLY A 17 6.85 -5.30 -9.70
C GLY A 17 6.20 -4.85 -8.40
N TRP A 18 4.95 -5.27 -8.19
CA TRP A 18 4.17 -4.89 -7.01
C TRP A 18 4.38 -5.87 -5.84
N SER A 19 5.64 -6.03 -5.46
CA SER A 19 6.10 -6.66 -4.22
C SER A 19 7.48 -6.11 -3.86
N LYS A 20 7.90 -6.22 -2.60
CA LYS A 20 9.27 -5.90 -2.18
C LYS A 20 10.22 -7.10 -2.27
N GLN A 21 9.74 -8.26 -2.73
CA GLN A 21 10.52 -9.50 -2.83
C GLN A 21 11.52 -9.48 -4.00
N GLY A 22 11.44 -8.47 -4.87
CA GLY A 22 12.24 -8.37 -6.08
C GLY A 22 11.66 -9.19 -7.22
N GLY A 23 12.10 -8.88 -8.43
CA GLY A 23 11.61 -9.51 -9.65
C GLY A 23 11.68 -8.59 -10.85
N PHE A 24 10.90 -8.94 -11.87
CA PHE A 24 10.83 -8.24 -13.13
C PHE A 24 9.38 -8.17 -13.62
N GLU A 25 9.08 -7.14 -14.39
CA GLU A 25 7.85 -7.02 -15.17
C GLU A 25 8.20 -7.07 -16.66
N ILE A 26 7.51 -7.94 -17.40
CA ILE A 26 7.66 -8.09 -18.84
C ILE A 26 6.51 -7.35 -19.51
N TYR A 27 6.84 -6.32 -20.28
CA TYR A 27 5.86 -5.52 -21.03
C TYR A 27 5.60 -6.22 -22.35
N VAL A 28 4.66 -7.17 -22.32
CA VAL A 28 4.32 -8.02 -23.46
C VAL A 28 3.59 -7.20 -24.54
N GLU A 29 4.29 -6.89 -25.63
CA GLU A 29 3.73 -6.23 -26.82
C GLU A 29 3.32 -7.25 -27.90
N ASN A 30 3.99 -8.41 -27.95
CA ASN A 30 3.63 -9.54 -28.79
C ASN A 30 2.99 -10.64 -27.92
N SER A 31 1.66 -10.73 -27.96
CA SER A 31 0.88 -11.61 -27.08
C SER A 31 1.13 -13.10 -27.30
N GLU A 32 1.37 -13.55 -28.54
CA GLU A 32 1.66 -14.96 -28.83
C GLU A 32 3.01 -15.36 -28.23
N SER A 33 4.05 -14.56 -28.48
CA SER A 33 5.37 -14.77 -27.89
C SER A 33 5.34 -14.65 -26.36
N GLY A 34 4.49 -13.78 -25.81
CA GLY A 34 4.31 -13.63 -24.37
C GLY A 34 3.66 -14.86 -23.70
N GLN A 35 2.70 -15.49 -24.36
CA GLN A 35 2.10 -16.75 -23.88
C GLN A 35 3.13 -17.89 -23.90
N ASP A 36 3.87 -18.02 -25.00
CA ASP A 36 4.98 -18.96 -25.10
C ASP A 36 6.04 -18.73 -24.01
N LEU A 37 6.35 -17.46 -23.70
CA LEU A 37 7.32 -17.10 -22.67
C LEU A 37 6.80 -17.44 -21.27
N TYR A 38 5.52 -17.21 -21.01
CA TYR A 38 4.88 -17.61 -19.75
C TYR A 38 5.00 -19.12 -19.53
N ASP A 39 4.62 -19.94 -20.50
CA ASP A 39 4.71 -21.40 -20.41
C ASP A 39 6.17 -21.86 -20.25
N HIS A 40 7.09 -21.22 -20.97
CA HIS A 40 8.52 -21.49 -20.85
C HIS A 40 9.06 -21.18 -19.44
N LEU A 41 8.64 -20.08 -18.82
CA LEU A 41 9.03 -19.74 -17.44
C LEU A 41 8.51 -20.77 -16.44
N PHE A 42 7.33 -21.35 -16.65
CA PHE A 42 6.81 -22.44 -15.83
C PHE A 42 7.61 -23.73 -15.99
N GLU A 43 7.97 -24.09 -17.22
CA GLU A 43 8.77 -25.28 -17.50
C GLU A 43 10.19 -25.16 -16.91
N ALA A 44 10.88 -24.06 -17.22
CA ALA A 44 12.23 -23.79 -16.73
C ALA A 44 12.26 -23.55 -15.22
N GLY A 45 11.18 -23.02 -14.64
CA GLY A 45 11.10 -22.66 -13.23
C GLY A 45 10.82 -23.82 -12.26
N LYS A 46 10.65 -25.06 -12.75
CA LYS A 46 10.32 -26.22 -11.92
C LYS A 46 11.31 -26.47 -10.79
N GLU A 47 12.62 -26.36 -11.07
CA GLU A 47 13.66 -26.53 -10.05
C GLU A 47 13.62 -25.44 -8.96
N PHE A 48 13.07 -24.26 -9.29
CA PHE A 48 12.89 -23.14 -8.37
C PHE A 48 11.51 -23.15 -7.67
N ASN A 49 10.72 -24.22 -7.83
CA ASN A 49 9.36 -24.33 -7.28
C ASN A 49 8.46 -23.16 -7.73
N VAL A 50 8.58 -22.75 -9.00
CA VAL A 50 7.74 -21.70 -9.61
C VAL A 50 6.27 -22.07 -9.52
N LYS A 51 5.42 -21.08 -9.22
CA LYS A 51 3.97 -21.24 -9.05
C LYS A 51 3.25 -20.01 -9.59
N PRO A 52 1.97 -20.14 -10.01
CA PRO A 52 1.16 -18.97 -10.30
C PRO A 52 1.01 -18.13 -9.03
N GLY A 53 0.87 -16.83 -9.21
CA GLY A 53 0.71 -15.89 -8.12
C GLY A 53 0.07 -14.60 -8.58
N CYS A 54 -0.14 -13.71 -7.63
CA CYS A 54 -0.66 -12.38 -7.83
C CYS A 54 -0.13 -11.46 -6.72
N PRO A 55 -0.31 -10.13 -6.83
CA PRO A 55 -0.04 -9.22 -5.72
C PRO A 55 -0.71 -9.71 -4.43
N ASN A 56 0.06 -9.79 -3.35
CA ASN A 56 -0.40 -10.39 -2.09
C ASN A 56 -0.86 -9.30 -1.11
N LEU A 57 -2.08 -9.45 -0.55
CA LEU A 57 -2.67 -8.46 0.36
C LEU A 57 -1.84 -8.26 1.64
N ILE A 58 -1.30 -9.32 2.22
CA ILE A 58 -0.53 -9.25 3.47
C ILE A 58 0.80 -8.54 3.18
N GLU A 59 1.51 -8.99 2.15
CA GLU A 59 2.81 -8.44 1.77
C GLU A 59 2.74 -6.94 1.43
N ARG A 60 1.74 -6.53 0.65
CA ARG A 60 1.59 -5.12 0.27
C ARG A 60 1.25 -4.22 1.46
N ILE A 61 0.51 -4.72 2.46
CA ILE A 61 0.22 -3.98 3.69
C ILE A 61 1.48 -3.91 4.57
N GLU A 62 2.13 -5.05 4.84
CA GLU A 62 3.37 -5.11 5.63
C GLU A 62 4.45 -4.18 5.05
N GLY A 63 4.64 -4.23 3.72
CA GLY A 63 5.58 -3.39 3.00
C GLY A 63 5.12 -1.96 2.72
N ALA A 64 3.90 -1.58 3.08
CA ALA A 64 3.29 -0.28 2.75
C ALA A 64 3.36 0.07 1.23
N LEU A 65 3.09 -0.91 0.38
CA LEU A 65 2.85 -0.72 -1.05
C LEU A 65 1.42 -0.20 -1.23
N LEU A 66 1.28 1.12 -1.23
CA LEU A 66 -0.02 1.81 -1.23
C LEU A 66 -0.76 1.65 -2.57
N SER A 67 -2.06 1.36 -2.49
CA SER A 67 -2.96 1.21 -3.64
C SER A 67 -3.90 2.41 -3.73
N TYR A 68 -3.88 3.10 -4.87
CA TYR A 68 -4.94 4.06 -5.22
C TYR A 68 -6.31 3.36 -5.24
N GLY A 69 -7.35 4.04 -4.76
CA GLY A 69 -8.70 3.52 -4.61
C GLY A 69 -8.92 2.67 -3.35
N ASN A 70 -7.85 2.15 -2.73
CA ASN A 70 -7.92 1.48 -1.42
C ASN A 70 -7.39 2.40 -0.32
N ASP A 71 -6.08 2.64 -0.31
CA ASP A 71 -5.39 3.34 0.79
C ASP A 71 -5.55 4.87 0.66
N PHE A 72 -5.60 5.37 -0.57
CA PHE A 72 -5.84 6.79 -0.88
C PHE A 72 -6.67 6.93 -2.16
N ASP A 73 -7.41 8.02 -2.29
CA ASP A 73 -8.22 8.33 -3.46
C ASP A 73 -8.26 9.84 -3.76
N ASN A 74 -9.14 10.27 -4.66
CA ASN A 74 -9.23 11.67 -5.12
C ASN A 74 -9.74 12.66 -4.05
N ARG A 75 -10.10 12.18 -2.85
CA ARG A 75 -10.39 13.01 -1.66
C ARG A 75 -9.12 13.40 -0.92
N ASP A 76 -8.01 12.73 -1.19
CA ASP A 76 -6.75 12.88 -0.47
C ASP A 76 -5.71 13.63 -1.30
N ASN A 77 -4.70 14.19 -0.63
CA ASN A 77 -3.55 14.81 -1.31
C ASN A 77 -2.24 14.07 -1.02
N PRO A 78 -1.21 14.20 -1.88
CA PRO A 78 0.04 13.46 -1.74
C PRO A 78 0.77 13.64 -0.39
N LEU A 79 0.61 14.78 0.30
CA LEU A 79 1.21 15.00 1.62
C LEU A 79 0.51 14.14 2.69
N GLU A 80 -0.80 13.94 2.58
CA GLU A 80 -1.55 13.02 3.45
C GLU A 80 -1.17 11.56 3.21
N ALA A 81 -0.72 11.22 1.99
CA ALA A 81 -0.36 9.87 1.58
C ALA A 81 1.15 9.55 1.69
N ASN A 82 1.95 10.37 2.37
CA ASN A 82 3.41 10.19 2.55
C ASN A 82 4.22 10.22 1.25
N PHE A 83 3.74 10.95 0.23
CA PHE A 83 4.40 11.09 -1.06
C PHE A 83 5.25 12.36 -1.19
N ASP A 84 5.61 12.98 -0.06
CA ASP A 84 6.41 14.22 0.01
C ASP A 84 7.69 14.12 -0.82
N LYS A 85 8.37 12.96 -0.72
CA LYS A 85 9.64 12.69 -1.41
C LYS A 85 9.53 12.62 -2.93
N PHE A 86 8.33 12.40 -3.46
CA PHE A 86 8.08 12.31 -4.91
C PHE A 86 7.64 13.66 -5.50
N MET A 87 7.49 14.69 -4.66
CA MET A 87 7.09 16.02 -5.09
C MET A 87 8.27 16.99 -5.02
N ASN A 88 8.51 17.70 -6.13
CA ASN A 88 9.46 18.82 -6.15
C ASN A 88 8.70 20.14 -6.29
N LEU A 89 8.23 20.68 -5.16
CA LEU A 89 7.48 21.94 -5.10
C LEU A 89 8.35 23.18 -5.42
N GLU A 90 9.67 23.06 -5.27
CA GLU A 90 10.63 24.14 -5.49
C GLU A 90 11.11 24.22 -6.94
N SER A 91 10.95 23.17 -7.74
CA SER A 91 11.30 23.18 -9.17
C SER A 91 10.58 24.28 -9.94
N ASP A 92 11.14 24.78 -11.04
CA ASP A 92 10.44 25.76 -11.91
C ASP A 92 9.33 25.12 -12.76
N ALA A 93 9.27 23.79 -12.81
CA ALA A 93 8.27 23.07 -13.58
C ALA A 93 6.85 23.41 -13.11
N LYS A 94 5.94 23.60 -14.07
CA LYS A 94 4.51 23.81 -13.81
C LYS A 94 3.79 22.47 -13.86
N PHE A 95 3.10 22.12 -12.78
CA PHE A 95 2.25 20.94 -12.70
C PHE A 95 0.95 21.25 -11.95
N LEU A 96 -0.06 20.42 -12.16
CA LEU A 96 -1.39 20.60 -11.59
C LEU A 96 -1.33 20.61 -10.06
N GLY A 97 -2.01 21.57 -9.44
CA GLY A 97 -2.14 21.65 -7.99
C GLY A 97 -0.91 22.17 -7.23
N LYS A 98 0.19 22.55 -7.90
CA LYS A 98 1.45 23.00 -7.25
C LYS A 98 1.25 24.08 -6.18
N GLU A 99 0.58 25.18 -6.52
CA GLU A 99 0.36 26.28 -5.58
C GLU A 99 -0.52 25.88 -4.40
N ARG A 100 -1.50 24.99 -4.64
CA ARG A 100 -2.33 24.45 -3.58
C ARG A 100 -1.54 23.54 -2.64
N LEU A 101 -0.65 22.71 -3.18
CA LEU A 101 0.22 21.84 -2.39
C LEU A 101 1.22 22.65 -1.55
N LYS A 102 1.75 23.76 -2.07
CA LYS A 102 2.57 24.71 -1.29
C LYS A 102 1.81 25.25 -0.08
N GLN A 103 0.57 25.73 -0.29
CA GLN A 103 -0.28 26.21 0.79
C GLN A 103 -0.60 25.12 1.82
N ILE A 104 -0.87 23.89 1.38
CA ILE A 104 -1.14 22.76 2.30
C ILE A 104 0.13 22.44 3.09
N LYS A 105 1.30 22.42 2.46
CA LYS A 105 2.59 22.17 3.14
C LYS A 105 2.89 23.23 4.20
N GLU A 106 2.63 24.50 3.90
CA GLU A 106 2.82 25.61 4.84
C GLU A 106 1.84 25.55 6.03
N LYS A 107 0.55 25.27 5.77
CA LYS A 107 -0.46 25.14 6.83
C LYS A 107 -0.32 23.85 7.65
N GLY A 108 0.26 22.82 7.05
CA GLY A 108 0.31 21.46 7.57
C GLY A 108 -0.97 20.67 7.29
N ILE A 109 -0.82 19.38 7.03
CA ILE A 109 -1.95 18.44 6.87
C ILE A 109 -2.64 18.18 8.22
N THR A 110 -3.92 17.83 8.18
CA THR A 110 -4.76 17.55 9.37
C THR A 110 -5.01 16.05 9.57
N ARG A 111 -4.63 15.22 8.60
CA ARG A 111 -4.69 13.76 8.64
C ARG A 111 -3.55 13.17 7.81
N LYS A 112 -3.18 11.91 8.05
CA LYS A 112 -2.04 11.25 7.41
C LYS A 112 -2.25 9.74 7.37
N LEU A 113 -1.75 9.07 6.33
CA LEU A 113 -1.68 7.61 6.28
C LEU A 113 -0.64 7.10 7.28
N MET A 114 -1.10 6.21 8.16
CA MET A 114 -0.29 5.54 9.18
C MET A 114 -0.66 4.05 9.27
N GLY A 115 0.19 3.28 9.93
CA GLY A 115 -0.08 1.89 10.23
C GLY A 115 -0.94 1.78 11.48
N VAL A 116 -1.71 0.69 11.57
CA VAL A 116 -2.41 0.30 12.78
C VAL A 116 -2.20 -1.18 13.05
N LYS A 117 -2.14 -1.53 14.33
CA LYS A 117 -2.11 -2.91 14.84
C LYS A 117 -3.36 -3.12 15.69
N ILE A 118 -4.20 -4.08 15.33
CA ILE A 118 -5.46 -4.36 16.03
C ILE A 118 -5.26 -5.69 16.77
N ASP A 119 -5.60 -5.72 18.06
CA ASP A 119 -5.49 -6.92 18.90
C ASP A 119 -6.63 -7.92 18.64
N HIS A 120 -6.69 -8.36 17.38
CA HIS A 120 -7.59 -9.36 16.86
C HIS A 120 -6.90 -10.14 15.74
N THR A 121 -7.42 -11.31 15.38
CA THR A 121 -6.79 -12.21 14.39
C THR A 121 -7.58 -12.34 13.10
N ASN A 122 -8.76 -11.73 13.01
CA ASN A 122 -9.59 -11.78 11.80
C ASN A 122 -10.12 -10.39 11.47
N ILE A 123 -10.23 -10.06 10.19
CA ILE A 123 -10.88 -8.84 9.74
C ILE A 123 -11.33 -9.03 8.30
N ASP A 124 -12.57 -8.62 8.03
CA ASP A 124 -13.09 -8.51 6.67
C ASP A 124 -13.25 -7.04 6.31
N MET A 125 -12.64 -6.66 5.19
CA MET A 125 -12.64 -5.29 4.68
C MET A 125 -13.49 -5.21 3.41
N TYR A 126 -14.72 -4.74 3.56
CA TYR A 126 -15.61 -4.37 2.45
C TYR A 126 -15.79 -2.86 2.31
N CYS A 127 -15.45 -2.11 3.36
CA CYS A 127 -15.50 -0.67 3.44
C CYS A 127 -14.49 -0.18 4.50
N GLU A 128 -14.29 1.14 4.55
CA GLU A 128 -13.50 1.77 5.62
C GLU A 128 -14.12 1.47 6.99
N LYS A 129 -13.30 1.18 8.00
CA LYS A 129 -13.74 1.00 9.39
C LYS A 129 -13.27 2.15 10.26
N THR A 130 -14.19 2.77 11.00
CA THR A 130 -13.90 3.90 11.87
C THR A 130 -13.14 3.46 13.12
N LEU A 131 -12.15 4.27 13.50
CA LEU A 131 -11.41 4.16 14.75
C LEU A 131 -11.90 5.24 15.72
N PHE A 132 -12.09 4.88 16.98
CA PHE A 132 -12.57 5.77 18.03
C PHE A 132 -11.58 5.83 19.19
N ASP A 133 -11.53 6.96 19.89
CA ASP A 133 -10.82 7.06 21.16
C ASP A 133 -11.72 6.62 22.34
N ASP A 134 -11.29 6.89 23.58
CA ASP A 134 -12.09 6.58 24.76
C ASP A 134 -13.34 7.45 24.94
N ASN A 135 -13.37 8.64 24.34
CA ASN A 135 -14.50 9.58 24.38
C ASN A 135 -15.48 9.38 23.20
N ASN A 136 -15.24 8.38 22.35
CA ASN A 136 -15.92 8.15 21.06
C ASN A 136 -15.67 9.24 20.01
N ASP A 137 -14.59 10.01 20.14
CA ASP A 137 -14.13 10.89 19.08
C ASP A 137 -13.43 10.08 17.97
N ILE A 138 -13.55 10.55 16.73
CA ILE A 138 -13.02 9.83 15.57
C ILE A 138 -11.49 10.00 15.50
N VAL A 139 -10.78 8.90 15.71
CA VAL A 139 -9.33 8.80 15.55
C VAL A 139 -8.93 8.79 14.08
N GLY A 140 -9.68 8.05 13.26
CA GLY A 140 -9.40 7.89 11.84
C GLY A 140 -10.17 6.73 11.23
N PHE A 141 -9.70 6.26 10.08
CA PHE A 141 -10.38 5.23 9.30
C PHE A 141 -9.37 4.20 8.77
N VAL A 142 -9.56 2.92 9.11
CA VAL A 142 -8.84 1.81 8.49
C VAL A 142 -9.38 1.62 7.09
N ARG A 143 -8.49 1.69 6.09
CA ARG A 143 -8.85 1.57 4.67
C ARG A 143 -8.46 0.22 4.07
N SER A 144 -7.35 -0.34 4.56
CA SER A 144 -6.89 -1.68 4.23
C SER A 144 -6.46 -2.40 5.49
N ALA A 145 -6.78 -3.69 5.61
CA ALA A 145 -6.31 -4.50 6.72
C ALA A 145 -6.24 -5.98 6.35
N ALA A 146 -5.36 -6.71 7.03
CA ALA A 146 -5.24 -8.16 6.94
C ALA A 146 -4.61 -8.73 8.21
N TYR A 147 -4.83 -10.02 8.46
CA TYR A 147 -4.03 -10.75 9.45
C TYR A 147 -2.59 -10.87 8.96
N SER A 148 -1.63 -10.44 9.80
CA SER A 148 -0.21 -10.67 9.57
C SER A 148 0.27 -11.87 10.38
N PRO A 149 0.76 -12.95 9.74
CA PRO A 149 1.43 -14.05 10.43
C PRO A 149 2.68 -13.60 11.19
N THR A 150 3.37 -12.57 10.71
CA THR A 150 4.57 -11.98 11.32
C THR A 150 4.25 -11.38 12.69
N PHE A 151 3.19 -10.58 12.78
CA PHE A 151 2.79 -9.92 14.03
C PHE A 151 1.76 -10.72 14.85
N LYS A 152 1.22 -11.80 14.30
CA LYS A 152 0.14 -12.64 14.88
C LYS A 152 -1.09 -11.83 15.28
N LYS A 153 -1.38 -10.78 14.52
CA LYS A 153 -2.51 -9.88 14.72
C LYS A 153 -2.89 -9.21 13.40
N VAL A 154 -4.06 -8.59 13.39
CA VAL A 154 -4.48 -7.76 12.27
C VAL A 154 -3.64 -6.51 12.22
N ILE A 155 -3.14 -6.19 11.03
CA ILE A 155 -2.48 -4.93 10.72
C ILE A 155 -3.27 -4.21 9.62
N GLY A 156 -3.13 -2.89 9.53
CA GLY A 156 -3.81 -2.13 8.51
C GLY A 156 -3.20 -0.77 8.21
N ILE A 157 -3.58 -0.23 7.07
CA ILE A 157 -3.27 1.15 6.66
C ILE A 157 -4.51 1.99 6.93
N ALA A 158 -4.32 3.08 7.67
CA ALA A 158 -5.40 3.93 8.12
C ALA A 158 -5.09 5.41 7.86
N MET A 159 -6.10 6.19 7.51
CA MET A 159 -6.03 7.64 7.50
C MET A 159 -6.34 8.16 8.91
N ILE A 160 -5.32 8.65 9.62
CA ILE A 160 -5.41 9.05 11.03
C ILE A 160 -5.43 10.57 11.16
N ASN A 161 -6.29 11.11 12.02
CA ASN A 161 -6.39 12.55 12.32
C ASN A 161 -5.21 13.02 13.19
N LYS A 162 -4.73 14.25 12.96
CA LYS A 162 -3.52 14.83 13.54
C LYS A 162 -3.35 14.70 15.07
N PRO A 163 -4.39 14.84 15.91
CA PRO A 163 -4.24 14.66 17.35
C PRO A 163 -3.75 13.26 17.77
N TYR A 164 -3.89 12.28 16.88
CA TYR A 164 -3.68 10.86 17.18
C TYR A 164 -2.49 10.24 16.42
N TRP A 165 -1.61 11.05 15.83
CA TRP A 165 -0.41 10.56 15.14
C TRP A 165 0.70 10.04 16.05
N ASN A 166 0.54 10.13 17.36
CA ASN A 166 1.52 9.59 18.29
C ASN A 166 1.60 8.07 18.09
N LEU A 167 2.83 7.54 18.04
CA LEU A 167 3.01 6.10 18.02
C LEU A 167 2.44 5.49 19.29
N ASP A 168 1.94 4.27 19.15
CA ASP A 168 1.25 3.51 20.19
C ASP A 168 -0.02 4.19 20.74
N HIS A 169 -0.53 5.24 20.07
CA HIS A 169 -1.80 5.85 20.46
C HIS A 169 -2.92 4.80 20.39
N PRO A 170 -3.65 4.55 21.50
CA PRO A 170 -4.67 3.52 21.54
C PRO A 170 -5.93 3.97 20.80
N PHE A 171 -6.64 3.02 20.20
CA PHE A 171 -7.97 3.25 19.65
C PHE A 171 -8.86 2.03 19.87
N LYS A 172 -10.16 2.22 19.68
CA LYS A 172 -11.20 1.20 19.60
C LYS A 172 -11.69 1.06 18.17
N ILE A 173 -12.01 -0.16 17.77
CA ILE A 173 -12.60 -0.49 16.47
C ILE A 173 -13.70 -1.54 16.66
N GLU A 174 -14.82 -1.36 15.99
CA GLU A 174 -15.88 -2.36 15.94
C GLU A 174 -15.67 -3.33 14.78
N ILE A 175 -15.62 -4.63 15.09
CA ILE A 175 -15.53 -5.71 14.11
C ILE A 175 -16.57 -6.76 14.50
N ASN A 176 -17.55 -6.99 13.63
CA ASN A 176 -18.64 -7.95 13.84
C ASN A 176 -19.34 -7.75 15.21
N GLU A 177 -19.78 -6.51 15.47
CA GLU A 177 -20.50 -6.09 16.69
C GLU A 177 -19.68 -6.19 17.99
N LYS A 178 -18.37 -6.45 17.89
CA LYS A 178 -17.45 -6.51 19.03
C LYS A 178 -16.41 -5.41 18.94
N ILE A 179 -16.14 -4.78 20.08
CA ILE A 179 -15.11 -3.77 20.21
C ILE A 179 -13.77 -4.45 20.47
N TYR A 180 -12.79 -4.14 19.64
CA TYR A 180 -11.39 -4.49 19.82
C TYR A 180 -10.56 -3.23 20.03
N VAL A 181 -9.40 -3.40 20.64
CA VAL A 181 -8.42 -2.33 20.81
C VAL A 181 -7.29 -2.47 19.82
N GLY A 182 -6.61 -1.38 19.54
CA GLY A 182 -5.42 -1.38 18.72
C GLY A 182 -4.56 -0.15 18.96
N THR A 183 -3.44 -0.08 18.28
CA THR A 183 -2.48 1.03 18.39
C THR A 183 -2.04 1.55 17.03
N VAL A 184 -1.80 2.85 16.95
CA VAL A 184 -1.20 3.51 15.78
C VAL A 184 0.30 3.20 15.71
N CYS A 185 0.84 2.98 14.51
CA CYS A 185 2.27 2.79 14.29
C CYS A 185 2.74 3.41 12.96
N ASP A 186 4.05 3.39 12.72
CA ASP A 186 4.62 3.84 11.45
C ASP A 186 4.37 2.83 10.31
N LEU A 187 4.57 3.34 9.08
CA LEU A 187 4.67 2.55 7.86
C LEU A 187 6.10 2.68 7.30
N PRO A 188 6.67 1.61 6.70
CA PRO A 188 6.14 0.25 6.61
C PRO A 188 6.18 -0.49 7.96
N PHE A 189 5.54 -1.66 8.03
CA PHE A 189 5.59 -2.49 9.24
C PHE A 189 6.91 -3.25 9.39
N ILE A 190 7.57 -3.54 8.25
CA ILE A 190 8.86 -4.23 8.11
C ILE A 190 9.77 -3.57 7.07
#